data_AF-A0A926CGX5-F1
#
_entry.id   AF-A0A926CGX5-F1
#
_cell.length_a   1.000
_cell.length_b   1.000
_cell.length_c   1.000
_cell.angle_alpha   90.00
_cell.angle_beta   90.00
_cell.angle_gamma   90.00
#
_symmetry.space_group_name_H-M   'P 1'
#
loop_
_entity.id
_entity.type
_entity.pdbx_description
1 polymer ?
#
loop_
_entity_poly.entity_id
_entity_poly.type
_entity_poly.pdbx_seq_one_letter_code
_entity_poly.pdbx_strand_id
1 'polypeptide(L)'
;MKNDRFLRACRRQEVDRTPIWLMRQAGRYMPEFRALRAEHDFLTRVKTPELAAAITMQPINAFDLDAAIVFADIIPPLEGMGLQISFAPGPTIHNPVRSAADIAALRVPDPRETVAYSIEAVRLVKRELADKLPLIGFSGAPFTLASYAIEGGSSRDFARTRALMYEQPDAWHQLMAKLTELVGEYLVAQAEAGADALQIFDSWAGILSPFDYAEYVLPYVKQCIAHVRQSPVASRQSSIPIIYFGTDMGGLHALLRTL
;
A
#
# COMPACT_ATOMS: atom_id res chain seq x y z
N MET A 1 -23.99 4.07 1.70
CA MET A 1 -23.04 4.78 2.58
C MET A 1 -23.67 5.99 3.24
N LYS A 2 -23.60 6.06 4.58
CA LYS A 2 -24.22 7.09 5.45
C LYS A 2 -23.34 8.33 5.61
N ASN A 3 -22.03 8.14 5.82
CA ASN A 3 -21.03 9.22 5.77
C ASN A 3 -20.16 9.02 4.53
N ASP A 4 -20.32 9.88 3.52
CA ASP A 4 -19.54 9.86 2.28
C ASP A 4 -18.64 11.09 2.11
N ARG A 5 -18.48 11.92 3.16
CA ARG A 5 -17.72 13.19 3.13
C ARG A 5 -16.32 13.00 2.57
N PHE A 6 -15.62 11.96 3.03
CA PHE A 6 -14.27 11.65 2.56
C PHE A 6 -14.22 11.44 1.04
N LEU A 7 -15.12 10.62 0.49
CA LEU A 7 -15.13 10.35 -0.94
C LEU A 7 -15.56 11.57 -1.76
N ARG A 8 -16.53 12.35 -1.27
CA ARG A 8 -16.93 13.62 -1.91
C ARG A 8 -15.78 14.61 -1.96
N ALA A 9 -15.06 14.78 -0.85
CA ALA A 9 -13.89 15.65 -0.77
C ALA A 9 -12.78 15.18 -1.72
N CYS A 10 -12.49 13.88 -1.81
CA CYS A 10 -11.54 13.32 -2.78
C CYS A 10 -11.94 13.65 -4.24
N ARG A 11 -13.24 13.73 -4.53
CA ARG A 11 -13.78 14.11 -5.84
C ARG A 11 -13.93 15.63 -6.03
N ARG A 12 -13.45 16.44 -5.07
CA ARG A 12 -13.59 17.91 -5.05
C ARG A 12 -15.04 18.38 -5.09
N GLN A 13 -15.94 17.60 -4.49
CA GLN A 13 -17.35 17.93 -4.33
C GLN A 13 -17.55 18.66 -3.00
N GLU A 14 -18.59 19.49 -2.90
CA GLU A 14 -18.93 20.18 -1.64
C GLU A 14 -19.26 19.18 -0.53
N VAL A 15 -18.87 19.54 0.69
CA VAL A 15 -19.12 18.80 1.94
C VAL A 15 -19.48 19.78 3.05
N ASP A 16 -20.24 19.33 4.03
CA ASP A 16 -20.66 20.12 5.20
C ASP A 16 -19.52 20.38 6.21
N ARG A 17 -18.49 19.53 6.23
CA ARG A 17 -17.23 19.74 6.96
C ARG A 17 -16.07 19.02 6.27
N THR A 18 -14.84 19.47 6.53
CA THR A 18 -13.64 18.76 6.07
C THR A 18 -13.55 17.37 6.72
N PRO A 19 -13.47 16.28 5.93
CA PRO A 19 -13.39 14.93 6.48
C PRO A 19 -12.02 14.66 7.11
N ILE A 20 -11.99 13.84 8.17
CA ILE A 20 -10.76 13.48 8.89
C ILE A 20 -10.61 11.97 9.07
N TRP A 21 -9.39 11.48 8.85
CA TRP A 21 -8.89 10.19 9.27
C TRP A 21 -7.39 10.35 9.59
N LEU A 22 -6.80 9.40 10.31
CA LEU A 22 -5.40 9.52 10.74
C LEU A 22 -4.59 8.33 10.24
N MET A 23 -3.43 8.59 9.61
CA MET A 23 -2.49 7.52 9.29
C MET A 23 -2.00 6.87 10.59
N ARG A 24 -1.98 5.53 10.60
CA ARG A 24 -1.76 4.71 11.81
C ARG A 24 -2.83 4.93 12.90
N GLN A 25 -4.07 5.21 12.51
CA GLN A 25 -5.22 5.31 13.43
C GLN A 25 -5.44 4.03 14.25
N ALA A 26 -5.17 2.84 13.71
CA ALA A 26 -5.08 1.62 14.49
C ALA A 26 -3.62 1.40 14.87
N GLY A 27 -3.26 1.54 16.15
CA GLY A 27 -1.85 1.49 16.53
C GLY A 27 -1.58 1.51 18.03
N ARG A 28 -0.28 1.48 18.36
CA ARG A 28 0.26 1.26 19.71
C ARG A 28 -0.19 2.29 20.77
N TYR A 29 -0.73 3.42 20.36
CA TYR A 29 -1.28 4.42 21.28
C TYR A 29 -2.58 3.93 21.95
N MET A 30 -3.32 3.02 21.30
CA MET A 30 -4.57 2.44 21.81
C MET A 30 -4.32 1.26 22.78
N PRO A 31 -4.95 1.21 23.96
CA PRO A 31 -4.87 0.08 24.88
C PRO A 31 -5.29 -1.27 24.25
N GLU A 32 -6.35 -1.27 23.45
CA GLU A 32 -6.94 -2.47 22.84
C GLU A 32 -5.99 -3.06 21.78
N PHE A 33 -5.29 -2.20 21.04
CA PHE A 33 -4.22 -2.62 20.13
C PHE A 33 -3.05 -3.27 20.87
N ARG A 34 -2.66 -2.70 22.03
CA ARG A 34 -1.57 -3.24 22.85
C ARG A 34 -1.93 -4.61 23.44
N ALA A 35 -3.18 -4.82 23.83
CA ALA A 35 -3.68 -6.11 24.30
C ALA A 35 -3.53 -7.20 23.21
N LEU A 36 -4.07 -6.98 22.01
CA LEU A 36 -3.94 -7.92 20.89
C LEU A 36 -2.47 -8.18 20.50
N ARG A 37 -1.62 -7.15 20.59
CA ARG A 37 -0.18 -7.29 20.31
C ARG A 37 0.54 -8.16 21.35
N ALA A 38 0.07 -8.20 22.59
CA ALA A 38 0.66 -9.04 23.63
C ALA A 38 0.33 -10.53 23.40
N GLU A 39 -0.79 -10.82 22.74
CA GLU A 39 -1.28 -12.18 22.49
C GLU A 39 -0.82 -12.74 21.14
N HIS A 40 -0.67 -11.88 20.13
CA HIS A 40 -0.37 -12.29 18.76
C HIS A 40 0.81 -11.53 18.18
N ASP A 41 1.73 -12.25 17.52
CA ASP A 41 2.82 -11.64 16.77
C ASP A 41 2.30 -10.78 15.60
N PHE A 42 3.20 -10.02 14.97
CA PHE A 42 2.83 -9.08 13.92
C PHE A 42 2.26 -9.77 12.68
N LEU A 43 2.88 -10.84 12.20
CA LEU A 43 2.44 -11.52 11.00
C LEU A 43 1.13 -12.24 11.23
N THR A 44 0.92 -12.82 12.41
CA THR A 44 -0.37 -13.42 12.78
C THR A 44 -1.50 -12.38 12.70
N ARG A 45 -1.30 -11.19 13.26
CA ARG A 45 -2.31 -10.11 13.19
C ARG A 45 -2.59 -9.60 11.77
N VAL A 46 -1.59 -9.64 10.89
CA VAL A 46 -1.74 -9.22 9.48
C VAL A 46 -2.35 -10.34 8.61
N LYS A 47 -2.01 -11.61 8.89
CA LYS A 47 -2.42 -12.78 8.09
C LYS A 47 -3.70 -13.47 8.57
N THR A 48 -4.26 -13.05 9.71
CA THR A 48 -5.57 -13.49 10.19
C THR A 48 -6.62 -12.40 9.89
N PRO A 49 -7.52 -12.61 8.92
CA PRO A 49 -8.50 -11.60 8.49
C PRO A 49 -9.34 -11.02 9.63
N GLU A 50 -9.76 -11.85 10.58
CA GLU A 50 -10.59 -11.45 11.72
C GLU A 50 -9.83 -10.54 12.68
N LEU A 51 -8.54 -10.82 12.92
CA LEU A 51 -7.68 -9.95 13.75
C LEU A 51 -7.44 -8.61 13.05
N ALA A 52 -7.17 -8.62 11.74
CA ALA A 52 -6.99 -7.41 10.95
C ALA A 52 -8.27 -6.56 10.93
N ALA A 53 -9.44 -7.19 10.79
CA ALA A 53 -10.73 -6.51 10.84
C ALA A 53 -11.00 -5.89 12.23
N ALA A 54 -10.82 -6.68 13.29
CA ALA A 54 -10.98 -6.19 14.66
C ALA A 54 -10.07 -4.99 14.96
N ILE A 55 -8.80 -5.05 14.55
CA ILE A 55 -7.84 -3.95 14.70
C ILE A 55 -8.27 -2.72 13.90
N THR A 56 -8.76 -2.91 12.67
CA THR A 56 -9.25 -1.81 11.82
C THR A 56 -10.42 -1.07 12.46
N MET A 57 -11.32 -1.79 13.13
CA MET A 57 -12.52 -1.21 13.75
C MET A 57 -12.25 -0.49 15.08
N GLN A 58 -11.13 -0.75 15.76
CA GLN A 58 -10.78 -0.08 17.03
C GLN A 58 -10.91 1.45 16.97
N PRO A 59 -10.23 2.18 16.07
CA PRO A 59 -10.37 3.64 15.98
C PRO A 59 -11.76 4.08 15.52
N ILE A 60 -12.44 3.28 14.70
CA ILE A 60 -13.80 3.59 14.19
C ILE A 60 -14.86 3.53 15.29
N ASN A 61 -14.61 2.72 16.32
CA ASN A 61 -15.46 2.63 17.50
C ASN A 61 -15.10 3.68 18.55
N ALA A 62 -13.84 4.14 18.58
CA ALA A 62 -13.35 5.10 19.56
C ALA A 62 -13.54 6.58 19.15
N PHE A 63 -13.55 6.88 17.84
CA PHE A 63 -13.50 8.24 17.32
C PHE A 63 -14.51 8.47 16.17
N ASP A 64 -14.98 9.71 16.02
CA ASP A 64 -15.83 10.15 14.91
C ASP A 64 -15.00 10.47 13.65
N LEU A 65 -14.38 9.44 13.07
CA LEU A 65 -13.60 9.55 11.83
C LEU A 65 -14.49 9.42 10.59
N ASP A 66 -14.04 9.98 9.46
CA ASP A 66 -14.76 9.96 8.19
C ASP A 66 -14.28 8.88 7.20
N ALA A 67 -13.23 8.11 7.55
CA ALA A 67 -12.76 6.95 6.79
C ALA A 67 -12.06 5.92 7.68
N ALA A 68 -12.16 4.65 7.29
CA ALA A 68 -11.35 3.55 7.82
C ALA A 68 -10.23 3.25 6.85
N ILE A 69 -9.05 2.84 7.34
CA ILE A 69 -8.00 2.23 6.52
C ILE A 69 -7.76 0.81 7.03
N VAL A 70 -7.76 -0.16 6.12
CA VAL A 70 -7.56 -1.56 6.49
C VAL A 70 -6.23 -1.73 7.24
N PHE A 71 -6.21 -2.54 8.29
CA PHE A 71 -4.97 -2.93 8.95
C PHE A 71 -4.27 -4.00 8.12
N ALA A 72 -3.17 -3.63 7.47
CA ALA A 72 -2.29 -4.54 6.73
C ALA A 72 -0.85 -4.04 6.80
N ASP A 73 0.06 -4.72 6.11
CA ASP A 73 1.44 -4.28 5.90
C ASP A 73 1.76 -4.26 4.40
N ILE A 74 2.69 -3.39 3.96
CA ILE A 74 3.06 -3.27 2.54
C ILE A 74 3.99 -4.39 2.05
N ILE A 75 4.67 -5.09 2.96
CA ILE A 75 5.73 -6.06 2.63
C ILE A 75 5.21 -7.47 2.30
N PRO A 76 4.18 -8.03 2.97
CA PRO A 76 3.75 -9.40 2.72
C PRO A 76 3.41 -9.76 1.25
N PRO A 77 2.89 -8.87 0.39
CA PRO A 77 2.74 -9.16 -1.04
C PRO A 77 4.02 -9.64 -1.75
N LEU A 78 5.20 -9.24 -1.26
CA LEU A 78 6.49 -9.69 -1.79
C LEU A 78 6.76 -11.18 -1.54
N GLU A 79 6.12 -11.81 -0.56
CA GLU A 79 6.24 -13.26 -0.33
C GLU A 79 5.74 -14.05 -1.54
N GLY A 80 4.63 -13.60 -2.15
CA GLY A 80 4.10 -14.19 -3.38
C GLY A 80 5.09 -14.14 -4.54
N MET A 81 5.96 -13.12 -4.58
CA MET A 81 7.02 -13.02 -5.60
C MET A 81 8.18 -14.00 -5.36
N GLY A 82 8.22 -14.70 -4.23
CA GLY A 82 9.29 -15.62 -3.84
C GLY A 82 10.29 -15.08 -2.82
N LEU A 83 10.00 -13.92 -2.21
CA LEU A 83 10.84 -13.37 -1.14
C LEU A 83 10.50 -13.99 0.22
N GLN A 84 11.51 -14.26 1.03
CA GLN A 84 11.41 -14.86 2.35
C GLN A 84 11.41 -13.76 3.40
N ILE A 85 10.28 -13.55 4.06
CA ILE A 85 10.06 -12.40 4.93
C ILE A 85 9.86 -12.85 6.37
N SER A 86 10.48 -12.13 7.29
CA SER A 86 10.20 -12.23 8.72
C SER A 86 10.12 -10.84 9.35
N PHE A 87 9.53 -10.76 10.54
CA PHE A 87 9.38 -9.51 11.28
C PHE A 87 9.99 -9.63 12.67
N ALA A 88 11.16 -9.02 12.89
CA ALA A 88 11.82 -8.97 14.20
C ALA A 88 12.92 -7.87 14.26
N PRO A 89 12.71 -6.68 14.87
CA PRO A 89 11.45 -6.00 15.23
C PRO A 89 10.79 -5.27 14.05
N GLY A 90 11.42 -5.30 12.87
CA GLY A 90 10.92 -4.78 11.59
C GLY A 90 11.07 -5.83 10.49
N PRO A 91 10.71 -5.51 9.24
CA PRO A 91 10.79 -6.47 8.13
C PRO A 91 12.25 -6.82 7.82
N THR A 92 12.51 -8.11 7.64
CA THR A 92 13.78 -8.65 7.13
C THR A 92 13.48 -9.59 5.97
N ILE A 93 14.16 -9.37 4.85
CA ILE A 93 14.10 -10.20 3.64
C ILE A 93 15.39 -11.03 3.59
N HIS A 94 15.25 -12.35 3.71
CA HIS A 94 16.38 -13.28 3.86
C HIS A 94 17.11 -13.58 2.55
N ASN A 95 16.41 -13.44 1.42
CA ASN A 95 16.93 -13.60 0.06
C ASN A 95 16.77 -12.30 -0.74
N PRO A 96 17.47 -11.22 -0.34
CA PRO A 96 17.33 -9.92 -1.00
C PRO A 96 17.80 -9.97 -2.45
N VAL A 97 17.21 -9.12 -3.29
CA VAL A 97 17.55 -9.00 -4.72
C VAL A 97 18.92 -8.34 -4.87
N ARG A 98 19.87 -9.02 -5.54
CA ARG A 98 21.25 -8.53 -5.75
C ARG A 98 21.65 -8.45 -7.21
N SER A 99 20.94 -9.15 -8.10
CA SER A 99 21.33 -9.32 -9.49
C SER A 99 20.13 -9.38 -10.43
N ALA A 100 20.37 -9.21 -11.72
CA ALA A 100 19.36 -9.42 -12.76
C ALA A 100 18.78 -10.85 -12.73
N ALA A 101 19.57 -11.85 -12.32
CA ALA A 101 19.09 -13.23 -12.17
C ALA A 101 18.06 -13.34 -11.02
N ASP A 102 18.30 -12.67 -9.90
CA ASP A 102 17.33 -12.64 -8.78
C ASP A 102 16.03 -11.96 -9.22
N ILE A 103 16.12 -10.85 -9.96
CA ILE A 103 14.96 -10.14 -10.53
C ILE A 103 14.20 -11.06 -11.49
N ALA A 104 14.91 -11.77 -12.37
CA ALA A 104 14.30 -12.70 -13.31
C ALA A 104 13.55 -13.84 -12.59
N ALA A 105 14.08 -14.33 -11.47
CA ALA A 105 13.47 -15.38 -10.65
C ALA A 105 12.21 -14.94 -9.88
N LEU A 106 11.99 -13.63 -9.68
CA LEU A 106 10.78 -13.14 -9.03
C LEU A 106 9.53 -13.50 -9.84
N ARG A 107 8.50 -13.99 -9.15
CA ARG A 107 7.19 -14.28 -9.72
C ARG A 107 6.26 -13.06 -9.58
N VAL A 108 5.21 -13.01 -10.39
CA VAL A 108 4.11 -12.04 -10.24
C VAL A 108 2.78 -12.81 -10.22
N PRO A 109 2.50 -13.57 -9.15
CA PRO A 109 1.25 -14.32 -9.06
C PRO A 109 0.07 -13.40 -8.74
N ASP A 110 -1.16 -13.90 -8.94
CA ASP A 110 -2.38 -13.17 -8.57
C ASP A 110 -2.40 -12.89 -7.05
N PRO A 111 -2.52 -11.62 -6.62
CA PRO A 111 -2.66 -11.26 -5.21
C PRO A 111 -3.89 -11.89 -4.53
N ARG A 112 -4.93 -12.21 -5.31
CA ARG A 112 -6.13 -12.91 -4.81
C ARG A 112 -5.81 -14.31 -4.28
N GLU A 113 -4.71 -14.90 -4.73
CA GLU A 113 -4.21 -16.20 -4.25
C GLU A 113 -3.17 -16.02 -3.15
N THR A 114 -2.15 -15.18 -3.40
CA THR A 114 -0.97 -15.10 -2.53
C THR A 114 -1.16 -14.26 -1.27
N VAL A 115 -2.08 -13.30 -1.30
CA VAL A 115 -2.45 -12.48 -0.14
C VAL A 115 -3.96 -12.49 0.08
N ALA A 116 -4.60 -13.64 -0.17
CA ALA A 116 -6.03 -13.87 0.00
C ALA A 116 -6.56 -13.41 1.38
N TYR A 117 -5.75 -13.59 2.43
CA TYR A 117 -6.07 -13.13 3.79
C TYR A 117 -6.29 -11.61 3.88
N SER A 118 -5.50 -10.82 3.13
CA SER A 118 -5.61 -9.36 3.13
C SER A 118 -6.87 -8.92 2.39
N ILE A 119 -7.16 -9.59 1.27
CA ILE A 119 -8.38 -9.36 0.50
C ILE A 119 -9.62 -9.73 1.35
N GLU A 120 -9.55 -10.81 2.12
CA GLU A 120 -10.62 -11.19 3.04
C GLU A 120 -10.79 -10.19 4.19
N ALA A 121 -9.70 -9.66 4.76
CA ALA A 121 -9.76 -8.61 5.76
C ALA A 121 -10.53 -7.38 5.24
N VAL A 122 -10.31 -6.98 3.97
CA VAL A 122 -11.08 -5.89 3.34
C VAL A 122 -12.58 -6.22 3.29
N ARG A 123 -12.96 -7.45 2.91
CA ARG A 123 -14.38 -7.87 2.89
C ARG A 123 -15.01 -7.83 4.28
N LEU A 124 -14.30 -8.36 5.28
CA LEU A 124 -14.77 -8.39 6.67
C LEU A 124 -14.96 -6.97 7.21
N VAL A 125 -13.98 -6.09 7.03
CA VAL A 125 -14.09 -4.68 7.45
C VAL A 125 -15.24 -3.99 6.71
N LYS A 126 -15.37 -4.19 5.40
CA LYS A 126 -16.47 -3.58 4.64
C LYS A 126 -17.84 -4.01 5.16
N ARG A 127 -17.99 -5.28 5.53
CA ARG A 127 -19.20 -5.83 6.14
C ARG A 127 -19.46 -5.21 7.53
N GLU A 128 -18.43 -5.14 8.38
CA GLU A 128 -18.53 -4.59 9.74
C GLU A 128 -18.82 -3.08 9.75
N LEU A 129 -18.29 -2.34 8.78
CA LEU A 129 -18.62 -0.94 8.61
C LEU A 129 -20.11 -0.72 8.27
N ALA A 130 -20.80 -1.72 7.69
CA ALA A 130 -22.24 -1.69 7.43
C ALA A 130 -22.74 -0.36 6.84
N ASP A 131 -22.07 0.09 5.77
CA ASP A 131 -22.33 1.38 5.09
C ASP A 131 -22.13 2.64 5.94
N LYS A 132 -21.51 2.56 7.14
CA LYS A 132 -21.29 3.71 8.03
C LYS A 132 -20.40 4.78 7.39
N LEU A 133 -19.23 4.39 6.88
CA LEU A 133 -18.19 5.27 6.33
C LEU A 133 -17.30 4.49 5.34
N PRO A 134 -16.52 5.16 4.48
CA PRO A 134 -15.71 4.52 3.45
C PRO A 134 -14.49 3.77 4.00
N LEU A 135 -14.11 2.69 3.30
CA LEU A 135 -12.91 1.91 3.55
C LEU A 135 -11.80 2.26 2.54
N ILE A 136 -10.61 2.53 3.05
CA ILE A 136 -9.38 2.75 2.28
C ILE A 136 -8.59 1.43 2.25
N GLY A 137 -8.41 0.88 1.06
CA GLY A 137 -7.40 -0.15 0.77
C GLY A 137 -6.06 0.50 0.44
N PHE A 138 -4.95 -0.25 0.52
CA PHE A 138 -3.64 0.33 0.19
C PHE A 138 -2.59 -0.67 -0.28
N SER A 139 -1.54 -0.14 -0.90
CA SER A 139 -0.33 -0.87 -1.25
C SER A 139 0.92 0.00 -1.04
N GLY A 140 2.09 -0.63 -0.95
CA GLY A 140 3.36 0.06 -1.15
C GLY A 140 3.53 0.44 -2.62
N ALA A 141 4.18 1.57 -2.91
CA ALA A 141 4.56 1.93 -4.27
C ALA A 141 5.72 1.06 -4.78
N PRO A 142 5.86 0.88 -6.11
CA PRO A 142 6.94 0.07 -6.68
C PRO A 142 8.34 0.44 -6.17
N PHE A 143 8.68 1.73 -6.08
CA PHE A 143 10.00 2.17 -5.59
C PHE A 143 10.26 1.76 -4.14
N THR A 144 9.28 2.01 -3.28
CA THR A 144 9.36 1.64 -1.86
C THR A 144 9.49 0.13 -1.69
N LEU A 145 8.72 -0.68 -2.44
CA LEU A 145 8.82 -2.14 -2.40
C LEU A 145 10.16 -2.66 -2.95
N ALA A 146 10.64 -2.08 -4.06
CA ALA A 146 11.96 -2.39 -4.62
C ALA A 146 13.07 -2.11 -3.60
N SER A 147 12.96 -0.98 -2.89
CA SER A 147 13.92 -0.59 -1.85
C SER A 147 14.01 -1.66 -0.75
N TYR A 148 12.88 -2.15 -0.24
CA TYR A 148 12.90 -3.24 0.73
C TYR A 148 13.51 -4.52 0.14
N ALA A 149 13.05 -4.93 -1.05
CA ALA A 149 13.52 -6.14 -1.73
C ALA A 149 15.04 -6.15 -1.96
N ILE A 150 15.63 -5.01 -2.29
CA ILE A 150 17.06 -4.85 -2.58
C ILE A 150 17.86 -4.70 -1.27
N GLU A 151 17.40 -3.87 -0.34
CA GLU A 151 18.16 -3.58 0.88
C GLU A 151 18.17 -4.78 1.83
N GLY A 152 17.08 -5.56 1.85
CA GLY A 152 16.86 -6.67 2.77
C GLY A 152 16.06 -6.27 4.02
N GLY A 153 15.58 -5.03 4.10
CA GLY A 153 14.91 -4.46 5.27
C GLY A 153 14.87 -2.94 5.20
N SER A 154 14.69 -2.27 6.35
CA SER A 154 14.77 -0.81 6.41
C SER A 154 16.22 -0.34 6.17
N SER A 155 16.39 0.69 5.33
CA SER A 155 17.67 1.35 5.10
C SER A 155 17.57 2.84 5.41
N ARG A 156 18.71 3.48 5.73
CA ARG A 156 18.81 4.93 5.96
C ARG A 156 19.30 5.67 4.72
N ASP A 157 20.21 5.08 3.96
CA ASP A 157 20.89 5.69 2.81
C ASP A 157 20.42 5.12 1.46
N PHE A 158 19.81 3.93 1.48
CA PHE A 158 19.34 3.22 0.29
C PHE A 158 20.45 3.00 -0.74
N ALA A 159 21.68 2.76 -0.25
CA ALA A 159 22.88 2.70 -1.09
C ALA A 159 22.78 1.61 -2.17
N ARG A 160 22.21 0.44 -1.86
CA ARG A 160 22.09 -0.68 -2.82
C ARG A 160 20.96 -0.44 -3.79
N THR A 161 19.86 0.14 -3.33
CA THR A 161 18.76 0.57 -4.22
C THR A 161 19.28 1.55 -5.26
N ARG A 162 20.03 2.58 -4.83
CA ARG A 162 20.64 3.57 -5.74
C ARG A 162 21.67 2.94 -6.68
N ALA A 163 22.54 2.08 -6.16
CA ALA A 163 23.53 1.39 -6.98
C ALA A 163 22.85 0.58 -8.11
N LEU A 164 21.83 -0.22 -7.80
CA LEU A 164 21.09 -0.95 -8.83
C LEU A 164 20.42 -0.01 -9.84
N MET A 165 19.78 1.05 -9.35
CA MET A 165 19.06 2.03 -10.17
C MET A 165 19.98 2.74 -11.19
N TYR A 166 21.19 3.15 -10.76
CA TYR A 166 22.11 3.90 -11.61
C TYR A 166 23.09 3.04 -12.40
N GLU A 167 23.58 1.93 -11.83
CA GLU A 167 24.59 1.09 -12.48
C GLU A 167 23.97 0.04 -13.41
N GLN A 168 22.72 -0.37 -13.15
CA GLN A 168 22.02 -1.40 -13.91
C GLN A 168 20.56 -0.98 -14.23
N PRO A 169 20.36 0.13 -14.98
CA PRO A 169 19.02 0.69 -15.25
C PRO A 169 18.08 -0.31 -15.92
N ASP A 170 18.57 -1.17 -16.82
CA ASP A 170 17.74 -2.21 -17.45
C ASP A 170 17.19 -3.21 -16.42
N ALA A 171 18.02 -3.61 -15.45
CA ALA A 171 17.62 -4.52 -14.38
C ALA A 171 16.64 -3.81 -13.42
N TRP A 172 16.88 -2.55 -13.11
CA TRP A 172 15.97 -1.70 -12.34
C TRP A 172 14.58 -1.63 -12.99
N HIS A 173 14.52 -1.32 -14.29
CA HIS A 173 13.27 -1.19 -15.02
C HIS A 173 12.51 -2.52 -15.10
N GLN A 174 13.20 -3.65 -15.19
CA GLN A 174 12.59 -4.99 -15.10
C GLN A 174 11.97 -5.26 -13.73
N LEU A 175 12.67 -4.93 -12.65
CA LEU A 175 12.14 -5.08 -11.28
C LEU A 175 10.91 -4.19 -11.06
N MET A 176 11.00 -2.92 -11.49
CA MET A 176 9.91 -1.97 -11.35
C MET A 176 8.68 -2.36 -12.16
N ALA A 177 8.85 -2.97 -13.34
CA ALA A 177 7.73 -3.52 -14.13
C ALA A 177 6.99 -4.62 -13.36
N LYS A 178 7.72 -5.60 -12.80
CA LYS A 178 7.12 -6.68 -12.00
C LYS A 178 6.38 -6.17 -10.76
N LEU A 179 6.97 -5.20 -10.06
CA LEU A 179 6.35 -4.59 -8.89
C LEU A 179 5.13 -3.74 -9.25
N THR A 180 5.14 -3.09 -10.41
CA THR A 180 4.00 -2.31 -10.92
C THR A 180 2.81 -3.21 -11.20
N GLU A 181 3.04 -4.36 -11.83
CA GLU A 181 2.00 -5.36 -12.07
C GLU A 181 1.42 -5.89 -10.75
N LEU A 182 2.28 -6.30 -9.80
CA LEU A 182 1.85 -6.73 -8.47
C LEU A 182 0.99 -5.65 -7.76
N VAL A 183 1.47 -4.41 -7.73
CA VAL A 183 0.79 -3.30 -7.05
C VAL A 183 -0.54 -2.98 -7.72
N GLY A 184 -0.58 -2.91 -9.05
CA GLY A 184 -1.79 -2.69 -9.82
C GLY A 184 -2.86 -3.75 -9.53
N GLU A 185 -2.50 -5.03 -9.66
CA GLU A 185 -3.43 -6.14 -9.38
C GLU A 185 -3.88 -6.18 -7.92
N TYR A 186 -2.99 -5.90 -6.97
CA TYR A 186 -3.34 -5.94 -5.56
C TYR A 186 -4.31 -4.81 -5.17
N LEU A 187 -4.15 -3.61 -5.76
CA LEU A 187 -5.09 -2.51 -5.57
C LEU A 187 -6.45 -2.81 -6.21
N VAL A 188 -6.47 -3.42 -7.39
CA VAL A 188 -7.72 -3.87 -8.06
C VAL A 188 -8.43 -4.92 -7.20
N ALA A 189 -7.71 -5.92 -6.69
CA ALA A 189 -8.28 -6.96 -5.83
C ALA A 189 -8.91 -6.38 -4.54
N GLN A 190 -8.29 -5.35 -3.94
CA GLN A 190 -8.86 -4.66 -2.78
C GLN A 190 -10.12 -3.86 -3.13
N ALA A 191 -10.14 -3.18 -4.29
CA ALA A 191 -11.34 -2.49 -4.76
C ALA A 191 -12.49 -3.48 -5.05
N GLU A 192 -12.20 -4.63 -5.66
CA GLU A 192 -13.17 -5.71 -5.88
C GLU A 192 -13.71 -6.28 -4.57
N ALA A 193 -12.88 -6.34 -3.52
CA ALA A 193 -13.29 -6.75 -2.18
C ALA A 193 -14.12 -5.70 -1.43
N GLY A 194 -14.20 -4.46 -1.93
CA GLY A 194 -15.07 -3.43 -1.40
C GLY A 194 -14.38 -2.22 -0.78
N ALA A 195 -13.07 -2.03 -1.01
CA ALA A 195 -12.42 -0.75 -0.71
C ALA A 195 -13.07 0.37 -1.55
N ASP A 196 -13.46 1.47 -0.90
CA ASP A 196 -14.11 2.63 -1.52
C ASP A 196 -13.10 3.69 -2.01
N ALA A 197 -11.86 3.61 -1.55
CA ALA A 197 -10.72 4.39 -1.98
C ALA A 197 -9.44 3.55 -1.86
N LEU A 198 -8.40 3.95 -2.60
CA LEU A 198 -7.12 3.25 -2.63
C LEU A 198 -5.98 4.20 -2.32
N GLN A 199 -5.01 3.78 -1.53
CA GLN A 199 -3.81 4.56 -1.22
C GLN A 199 -2.52 3.85 -1.63
N ILE A 200 -1.63 4.57 -2.29
CA ILE A 200 -0.29 4.12 -2.66
C ILE A 200 0.71 4.83 -1.74
N PHE A 201 1.44 4.04 -0.94
CA PHE A 201 2.47 4.53 -0.04
C PHE A 201 3.85 4.44 -0.69
N ASP A 202 4.38 5.57 -1.14
CA ASP A 202 5.76 5.70 -1.60
C ASP A 202 6.64 6.36 -0.53
N SER A 203 6.78 5.64 0.59
CA SER A 203 7.38 6.16 1.82
C SER A 203 8.84 6.60 1.61
N TRP A 204 9.55 6.04 0.64
CA TRP A 204 10.97 6.30 0.44
C TRP A 204 11.29 7.19 -0.76
N ALA A 205 10.34 7.50 -1.64
CA ALA A 205 10.63 8.26 -2.86
C ALA A 205 11.11 9.71 -2.60
N GLY A 206 10.86 10.27 -1.42
CA GLY A 206 11.36 11.60 -1.03
C GLY A 206 12.89 11.71 -0.98
N ILE A 207 13.62 10.61 -1.00
CA ILE A 207 15.10 10.62 -1.04
C ILE A 207 15.66 10.96 -2.44
N LEU A 208 14.82 10.96 -3.47
CA LEU A 208 15.23 11.13 -4.86
C LEU A 208 15.19 12.59 -5.29
N SER A 209 16.10 12.94 -6.21
CA SER A 209 15.99 14.23 -6.92
C SER A 209 14.77 14.22 -7.85
N PRO A 210 14.26 15.39 -8.27
CA PRO A 210 13.19 15.46 -9.26
C PRO A 210 13.52 14.73 -10.57
N PHE A 211 14.79 14.75 -11.01
CA PHE A 211 15.23 14.06 -12.22
C PHE A 211 15.16 12.55 -12.05
N ASP A 212 15.73 12.01 -10.97
CA ASP A 212 15.70 10.56 -10.69
C ASP A 212 14.27 10.07 -10.49
N TYR A 213 13.44 10.82 -9.77
CA TYR A 213 12.05 10.45 -9.56
C TYR A 213 11.27 10.40 -10.88
N ALA A 214 11.49 11.37 -11.77
CA ALA A 214 10.82 11.44 -13.06
C ALA A 214 11.18 10.26 -13.98
N GLU A 215 12.42 9.78 -13.93
CA GLU A 215 12.92 8.68 -14.76
C GLU A 215 12.60 7.32 -14.16
N TYR A 216 12.97 7.11 -12.89
CA TYR A 216 13.03 5.78 -12.30
C TYR A 216 11.78 5.37 -11.51
N VAL A 217 10.88 6.31 -11.17
CA VAL A 217 9.75 6.05 -10.27
C VAL A 217 8.40 6.47 -10.84
N LEU A 218 8.27 7.74 -11.26
CA LEU A 218 7.01 8.33 -11.70
C LEU A 218 6.29 7.53 -12.80
N PRO A 219 6.97 6.96 -13.83
CA PRO A 219 6.29 6.19 -14.86
C PRO A 219 5.54 4.98 -14.29
N TYR A 220 6.12 4.32 -13.29
CA TYR A 220 5.57 3.13 -12.64
C TYR A 220 4.39 3.45 -11.73
N VAL A 221 4.44 4.58 -11.02
CA VAL A 221 3.30 5.08 -10.25
C VAL A 221 2.13 5.39 -11.18
N LYS A 222 2.39 6.07 -12.32
CA LYS A 222 1.37 6.34 -13.34
C LYS A 222 0.77 5.06 -13.91
N GLN A 223 1.60 4.05 -14.17
CA GLN A 223 1.14 2.74 -14.65
C GLN A 223 0.25 2.04 -13.61
N CYS A 224 0.61 2.04 -12.32
CA CYS A 224 -0.24 1.49 -11.26
C CYS A 224 -1.63 2.17 -11.23
N ILE A 225 -1.65 3.50 -11.30
CA ILE A 225 -2.90 4.29 -11.30
C ILE A 225 -3.72 3.99 -12.56
N ALA A 226 -3.08 3.94 -13.73
CA ALA A 226 -3.74 3.62 -14.99
C ALA A 226 -4.34 2.22 -14.97
N HIS A 227 -3.63 1.23 -14.44
CA HIS A 227 -4.09 -0.15 -14.28
C HIS A 227 -5.39 -0.22 -13.48
N VAL A 228 -5.41 0.44 -12.31
CA VAL A 228 -6.63 0.53 -11.50
C VAL A 228 -7.76 1.23 -12.26
N ARG A 229 -7.50 2.37 -12.91
CA ARG A 229 -8.51 3.13 -13.66
C ARG A 229 -9.08 2.37 -14.86
N GLN A 230 -8.31 1.47 -15.46
CA GLN A 230 -8.72 0.63 -16.60
C GLN A 230 -9.41 -0.67 -16.16
N SER A 231 -9.35 -1.02 -14.88
CA SER A 231 -9.95 -2.25 -14.35
C SER A 231 -11.49 -2.24 -14.41
N PRO A 232 -12.14 -3.42 -14.48
CA PRO A 232 -13.60 -3.52 -14.47
C PRO A 232 -14.28 -2.96 -13.22
N VAL A 233 -13.59 -2.91 -12.08
CA VAL A 233 -14.16 -2.36 -10.84
C VAL A 233 -14.27 -0.84 -10.90
N ALA A 234 -13.30 -0.17 -11.54
CA ALA A 234 -13.31 1.29 -11.69
C ALA A 234 -14.39 1.81 -12.65
N SER A 235 -14.86 1.00 -13.60
CA SER A 235 -15.97 1.38 -14.48
C SER A 235 -17.35 1.24 -13.81
N ARG A 236 -17.48 0.37 -12.81
CA ARG A 236 -18.73 0.13 -12.06
C ARG A 236 -18.92 1.09 -10.90
N GLN A 237 -17.84 1.41 -10.19
CA GLN A 237 -17.85 2.33 -9.07
C GLN A 237 -17.38 3.69 -9.60
N SER A 238 -18.26 4.70 -9.63
CA SER A 238 -17.92 6.10 -9.96
C SER A 238 -16.51 6.46 -9.45
N SER A 239 -15.59 6.70 -10.39
CA SER A 239 -14.12 6.55 -10.26
C SER A 239 -13.63 6.44 -8.81
N ILE A 240 -13.12 5.26 -8.43
CA ILE A 240 -12.51 5.03 -7.13
C ILE A 240 -11.38 6.06 -6.89
N PRO A 241 -11.43 6.86 -5.80
CA PRO A 241 -10.34 7.78 -5.49
C PRO A 241 -9.03 7.03 -5.24
N ILE A 242 -7.95 7.51 -5.85
CA ILE A 242 -6.60 6.99 -5.63
C ILE A 242 -5.77 8.11 -4.97
N ILE A 243 -5.15 7.79 -3.83
CA ILE A 243 -4.37 8.70 -3.01
C ILE A 243 -2.91 8.28 -3.12
N TYR A 244 -2.03 9.19 -3.48
CA TYR A 244 -0.59 8.95 -3.49
C TYR A 244 0.05 9.68 -2.31
N PHE A 245 0.77 8.96 -1.46
CA PHE A 245 1.38 9.49 -0.26
C PHE A 245 2.84 9.06 -0.15
N GLY A 246 3.72 10.01 0.16
CA GLY A 246 5.11 9.76 0.56
C GLY A 246 5.61 10.88 1.45
N THR A 247 6.60 10.59 2.29
CA THR A 247 7.26 11.59 3.15
C THR A 247 8.35 12.33 2.38
N ASP A 248 8.63 13.57 2.77
CA ASP A 248 9.72 14.38 2.21
C ASP A 248 9.64 14.64 0.69
N MET A 249 8.46 14.52 0.08
CA MET A 249 8.26 14.71 -1.36
C MET A 249 7.96 16.17 -1.77
N GLY A 250 8.22 17.15 -0.90
CA GLY A 250 7.91 18.57 -1.16
C GLY A 250 8.59 19.11 -2.43
N GLY A 251 9.84 18.68 -2.68
CA GLY A 251 10.58 19.02 -3.90
C GLY A 251 10.04 18.40 -5.19
N LEU A 252 9.12 17.44 -5.10
CA LEU A 252 8.56 16.68 -6.23
C LEU A 252 7.16 17.18 -6.64
N HIS A 253 6.64 18.23 -5.99
CA HIS A 253 5.26 18.71 -6.16
C HIS A 253 4.81 18.90 -7.61
N ALA A 254 5.67 19.48 -8.47
CA ALA A 254 5.35 19.70 -9.88
C ALA A 254 5.11 18.38 -10.63
N LEU A 255 5.90 17.34 -10.32
CA LEU A 255 5.77 16.00 -10.92
C LEU A 255 4.53 15.28 -10.37
N LEU A 256 4.26 15.40 -9.07
CA LEU A 256 3.12 14.75 -8.42
C LEU A 256 1.77 15.26 -8.91
N ARG A 257 1.69 16.52 -9.37
CA ARG A 257 0.47 17.07 -10.01
C ARG A 257 0.10 16.40 -11.33
N THR A 258 0.95 15.52 -11.87
CA THR A 258 0.72 14.81 -13.14
C THR A 258 0.14 13.39 -12.98
N LEU A 259 -0.13 12.95 -11.74
CA LEU A 259 -0.81 11.69 -11.39
C LEU A 259 -2.35 11.85 -11.50
#